data_AF-A0A8S3JXT3-F1
#
_entry.id   AF-A0A8S3JXT3-F1
#
_cell.length_a   1.000
_cell.length_b   1.000
_cell.length_c   1.000
_cell.angle_alpha   90.00
_cell.angle_beta   90.00
_cell.angle_gamma   90.00
#
_symmetry.space_group_name_H-M   'P 1'
#
loop_
_entity.id
_entity.type
_entity.pdbx_description
1 polymer ?
#
loop_
_entity_poly.entity_id
_entity_poly.type
_entity_poly.pdbx_seq_one_letter_code
_entity_poly.pdbx_strand_id
1 'polypeptide(L)'
;RRLDAFQTDLFKVFERARKLTLPPSKVYQDSIKLEKIYIRLRDEICQHGSLLRSPALLFNEDRLQHELVRERTEKDSLANTNNQNSISPTKSSDSDENKVYVS
;
A
#
# COMPACT_ATOMS: atom_id res chain seq x y z
N ARG A 1 19.30 1.81 -24.30
CA ARG A 1 18.49 1.23 -23.19
C ARG A 1 17.19 2.02 -23.10
N ARG A 2 16.02 1.37 -22.96
CA ARG A 2 14.71 2.01 -23.14
C ARG A 2 14.22 2.65 -21.81
N LEU A 3 13.69 3.87 -21.89
CA LEU A 3 13.20 4.66 -20.75
C LEU A 3 12.02 3.99 -20.02
N ASP A 4 11.16 3.29 -20.76
CA ASP A 4 10.03 2.52 -20.22
C ASP A 4 10.45 1.38 -19.29
N ALA A 5 11.52 0.66 -19.62
CA ALA A 5 12.09 -0.39 -18.76
C ALA A 5 12.63 0.20 -17.45
N PHE A 6 13.38 1.30 -17.54
CA PHE A 6 13.90 2.00 -16.35
C PHE A 6 12.75 2.50 -15.45
N GLN A 7 11.75 3.14 -16.04
CA GLN A 7 10.56 3.59 -15.30
C GLN A 7 9.88 2.43 -14.59
N THR A 8 9.69 1.31 -15.28
CA THR A 8 9.04 0.12 -14.73
C THR A 8 9.79 -0.39 -13.50
N ASP A 9 11.11 -0.48 -13.57
CA ASP A 9 11.92 -0.97 -12.46
C ASP A 9 11.95 0.02 -11.29
N LEU A 10 12.01 1.32 -11.58
CA LEU A 10 11.93 2.37 -10.56
C LEU A 10 10.58 2.33 -9.82
N PHE A 11 9.47 2.19 -10.55
CA PHE A 11 8.13 2.13 -9.97
C PHE A 11 7.93 0.89 -9.10
N LYS A 12 8.49 -0.27 -9.48
CA LYS A 12 8.48 -1.47 -8.62
C LYS A 12 9.15 -1.24 -7.27
N VAL A 13 10.21 -0.42 -7.21
CA VAL A 13 10.88 -0.08 -5.94
C VAL A 13 9.95 0.75 -5.04
N PHE A 14 9.29 1.78 -5.60
CA PHE A 14 8.35 2.61 -4.84
C PHE A 14 7.10 1.83 -4.42
N GLU A 15 6.52 1.04 -5.32
CA GLU A 15 5.39 0.18 -5.03
C GLU A 15 5.72 -0.82 -3.90
N ARG A 16 6.90 -1.44 -3.95
CA ARG A 16 7.35 -2.34 -2.87
C ARG A 16 7.50 -1.60 -1.54
N ALA A 17 8.08 -0.40 -1.55
CA ALA A 17 8.21 0.42 -0.34
C ALA A 17 6.84 0.75 0.28
N ARG A 18 5.84 1.07 -0.54
CA ARG A 18 4.46 1.31 -0.07
C ARG A 18 3.78 0.04 0.44
N LYS A 19 3.93 -1.09 -0.25
CA LYS A 19 3.34 -2.37 0.19
C LYS A 19 3.80 -2.76 1.59
N LEU A 20 5.07 -2.56 1.89
CA LEU A 20 5.70 -2.90 3.18
C LEU A 20 5.46 -1.88 4.30
N THR A 21 4.80 -0.75 4.01
CA THR A 21 4.64 0.34 4.99
C THR A 21 3.19 0.83 5.05
N LEU A 22 2.85 1.56 6.13
CA LEU A 22 1.49 2.10 6.31
C LEU A 22 1.38 3.50 5.70
N PRO A 23 0.19 3.93 5.23
CA PRO A 23 -0.02 5.25 4.65
C PRO A 23 0.52 6.45 5.45
N PRO A 24 0.41 6.50 6.81
CA PRO A 24 0.98 7.60 7.58
C PRO A 24 2.51 7.55 7.74
N SER A 25 3.18 6.46 7.33
CA SER A 25 4.63 6.33 7.49
C SER A 25 5.40 7.24 6.52
N LYS A 26 6.57 7.72 6.96
CA LYS A 26 7.45 8.58 6.16
C LYS A 26 7.87 7.92 4.84
N VAL A 27 8.20 6.63 4.89
CA VAL A 27 8.62 5.85 3.71
C VAL A 27 7.51 5.77 2.66
N TYR A 28 6.26 5.56 3.09
CA TYR A 28 5.11 5.56 2.19
C TYR A 28 4.96 6.92 1.50
N GLN A 29 4.95 8.00 2.28
CA GLN A 29 4.81 9.36 1.75
C GLN A 29 5.97 9.76 0.83
N ASP A 30 7.20 9.39 1.17
CA ASP A 30 8.38 9.68 0.37
C ASP A 30 8.37 8.92 -0.95
N SER A 31 7.95 7.66 -0.96
CA SER A 31 7.84 6.88 -2.20
C SER A 31 6.88 7.54 -3.20
N ILE A 32 5.74 8.07 -2.74
CA ILE A 32 4.77 8.80 -3.57
C ILE A 32 5.38 10.10 -4.08
N LYS A 33 6.06 10.85 -3.20
CA LYS A 33 6.68 12.11 -3.56
C LYS A 33 7.75 11.92 -4.64
N LEU A 34 8.60 10.90 -4.48
CA LEU A 34 9.66 10.59 -5.44
C LEU A 34 9.07 10.15 -6.79
N GLU A 35 8.01 9.35 -6.78
CA GLU A 35 7.32 8.91 -8.00
C GLU A 35 6.69 10.10 -8.76
N LYS A 36 6.07 11.05 -8.04
CA LYS A 36 5.56 12.30 -8.63
C LYS A 36 6.68 13.17 -9.22
N ILE A 37 7.77 13.36 -8.49
CA ILE A 37 8.94 14.12 -8.97
C ILE A 37 9.50 13.48 -10.23
N TYR A 38 9.61 12.15 -10.26
CA TYR A 38 10.10 11.43 -11.42
C TYR A 38 9.21 11.67 -12.65
N ILE A 39 7.89 11.57 -12.53
CA ILE A 39 6.94 11.80 -13.62
C ILE A 39 7.13 13.20 -14.21
N ARG A 40 7.18 14.24 -13.36
CA ARG A 40 7.38 15.63 -13.79
C ARG A 40 8.69 15.83 -14.53
N LEU A 41 9.79 15.38 -13.91
CA LEU A 41 11.12 15.54 -14.50
C LEU A 41 11.27 14.75 -15.80
N ARG A 42 10.70 13.55 -15.88
CA ARG A 42 10.65 12.74 -17.10
C ARG A 42 9.94 13.49 -18.21
N ASP A 43 8.77 14.05 -17.93
CA ASP A 43 7.95 14.76 -18.91
C ASP A 43 8.65 16.04 -19.39
N GLU A 44 9.27 16.80 -18.48
CA GLU A 44 10.08 17.97 -18.79
C GLU A 44 11.27 17.61 -19.70
N ILE A 45 12.07 16.61 -19.33
CA ILE A 45 13.25 16.19 -20.11
C ILE A 45 12.84 15.63 -21.47
N CYS A 46 11.75 14.87 -21.54
CA CYS A 46 11.24 14.33 -22.81
C CYS A 46 10.48 15.39 -23.63
N GLN A 47 10.35 16.61 -23.12
CA GLN A 47 9.54 17.70 -23.68
C GLN A 47 8.12 17.21 -24.04
N HIS A 48 7.49 16.49 -23.12
CA HIS A 48 6.16 15.90 -23.30
C HIS A 48 6.05 14.99 -24.54
N GLY A 49 7.16 14.37 -24.94
CA GLY A 49 7.23 13.47 -26.08
C GLY A 49 7.64 14.12 -27.40
N SER A 50 7.91 15.43 -27.44
CA SER A 50 8.48 16.07 -28.64
C SER A 50 9.94 15.69 -28.85
N LEU A 51 10.73 15.57 -27.77
CA LEU A 51 12.14 15.20 -27.84
C LEU A 51 12.35 13.68 -27.84
N LEU A 52 11.64 12.97 -26.95
CA LEU A 52 11.76 11.52 -26.82
C LEU A 52 10.37 10.89 -26.68
N ARG A 53 9.95 10.14 -27.69
CA ARG A 53 8.73 9.33 -27.63
C ARG A 53 9.02 8.00 -26.92
N SER A 54 8.32 7.75 -25.82
CA SER A 54 8.45 6.51 -25.04
C SER A 54 7.10 6.09 -24.47
N PRO A 55 6.76 4.78 -24.43
CA PRO A 55 5.58 4.29 -23.71
C PRO A 55 5.54 4.70 -22.23
N ALA A 56 6.70 5.04 -21.66
CA ALA A 56 6.84 5.58 -20.31
C ALA A 56 5.90 6.78 -20.05
N LEU A 57 5.73 7.66 -21.05
CA LEU A 57 4.93 8.89 -20.96
C LEU A 57 3.43 8.65 -20.84
N LEU A 58 2.95 7.43 -21.14
CA LEU A 58 1.53 7.07 -20.97
C LEU A 58 1.13 6.93 -19.49
N PHE A 59 2.10 6.87 -18.58
CA PHE A 59 1.85 6.87 -17.14
C PHE A 59 2.02 8.30 -16.61
N ASN A 60 0.91 8.97 -16.32
CA ASN A 60 0.87 10.35 -15.84
C ASN A 60 0.49 10.43 -14.35
N GLU A 61 0.47 11.65 -13.78
CA GLU A 61 0.12 11.85 -12.36
C GLU A 61 -1.30 11.38 -12.03
N ASP A 62 -2.25 11.48 -12.96
CA ASP A 62 -3.63 11.03 -12.76
C ASP A 62 -3.69 9.52 -12.58
N ARG A 63 -2.99 8.77 -13.44
CA ARG A 63 -2.88 7.32 -13.32
C ARG A 63 -2.25 6.92 -11.98
N LEU A 64 -1.22 7.64 -11.55
CA LEU A 64 -0.65 7.46 -10.20
C LEU A 64 -1.69 7.71 -9.10
N GLN A 65 -2.50 8.78 -9.18
CA GLN A 65 -3.54 9.03 -8.18
C GLN A 65 -4.56 7.89 -8.10
N HIS A 66 -5.02 7.38 -9.24
CA HIS A 66 -5.94 6.25 -9.27
C HIS A 66 -5.35 5.00 -8.60
N GLU A 67 -4.08 4.69 -8.87
CA GLU A 67 -3.40 3.55 -8.26
C GLU A 67 -3.23 3.73 -6.74
N LEU A 68 -2.91 4.93 -6.27
CA LEU A 68 -2.76 5.23 -4.84
C LEU A 68 -4.08 5.19 -4.07
N VAL A 69 -5.18 5.64 -4.68
CA VAL A 69 -6.52 5.52 -4.06
C VAL A 69 -6.89 4.06 -3.89
N ARG A 70 -6.72 3.25 -4.95
CA ARG A 70 -6.98 1.81 -4.91
C ARG A 70 -6.15 1.14 -3.82
N GLU A 71 -4.84 1.40 -3.80
CA GLU A 71 -3.91 0.82 -2.82
C GLU A 71 -4.31 1.16 -1.37
N ARG A 72 -4.76 2.40 -1.13
CA ARG A 72 -5.21 2.84 0.19
C ARG A 72 -6.49 2.13 0.61
N THR A 73 -7.48 2.03 -0.27
CA THR A 73 -8.73 1.30 0.01
C THR A 73 -8.48 -0.18 0.32
N GLU A 74 -7.55 -0.81 -0.40
CA GLU A 74 -7.13 -2.20 -0.14
C GLU A 74 -6.48 -2.34 1.25
N LYS A 75 -5.56 -1.44 1.60
CA LYS A 75 -4.90 -1.42 2.93
C LYS A 75 -5.90 -1.18 4.07
N ASP A 76 -6.85 -0.28 3.89
CA ASP A 76 -7.90 0.01 4.88
C ASP A 76 -8.81 -1.22 5.08
N SER A 77 -9.11 -1.96 4.01
CA SER A 77 -9.92 -3.19 4.07
C SER A 77 -9.20 -4.34 4.79
N LEU A 78 -7.88 -4.48 4.58
CA LEU A 78 -7.03 -5.47 5.25
C LEU A 78 -6.89 -5.18 6.75
N ALA A 79 -6.77 -3.90 7.13
CA ALA A 79 -6.72 -3.49 8.53
C ALA A 79 -8.01 -3.86 9.30
N ASN A 80 -9.17 -3.71 8.66
CA ASN A 80 -10.46 -4.06 9.27
C ASN A 80 -10.66 -5.58 9.45
N THR A 81 -10.15 -6.40 8.53
CA THR A 81 -10.30 -7.87 8.61
C THR A 81 -9.45 -8.47 9.73
N ASN A 82 -8.25 -7.94 9.96
CA ASN A 82 -7.36 -8.44 11.03
C ASN A 82 -7.87 -8.14 12.45
N ASN A 83 -8.81 -7.21 12.62
CA ASN A 83 -9.37 -6.84 13.93
C ASN A 83 -10.55 -7.72 14.38
N GLN A 84 -11.05 -8.64 13.54
CA GLN A 84 -12.13 -9.58 13.92
C GLN A 84 -11.62 -10.95 14.42
N ASN A 85 -10.31 -11.22 14.35
CA ASN A 85 -9.72 -12.50 14.77
C ASN A 85 -9.11 -12.51 16.19
N SER A 86 -9.41 -11.51 17.04
CA SER A 86 -8.83 -11.38 18.39
C SER A 86 -9.85 -11.35 19.55
N ILE A 87 -11.08 -11.82 19.35
CA ILE A 87 -12.06 -11.96 20.46
C ILE A 87 -12.61 -13.40 20.49
N SER A 88 -11.89 -14.29 21.16
CA SER A 88 -12.47 -15.48 21.77
C SER A 88 -12.78 -15.15 23.24
N PRO A 89 -14.05 -15.07 23.66
CA PRO A 89 -14.40 -14.92 25.07
C PRO A 89 -14.36 -16.30 25.73
N THR A 90 -13.25 -16.63 26.39
CA THR A 90 -13.23 -17.71 27.38
C THR A 90 -13.98 -17.21 28.62
N LYS A 91 -15.32 -17.27 28.60
CA LYS A 91 -16.12 -17.10 29.81
C LYS A 91 -16.02 -18.38 30.64
N SER A 92 -15.40 -18.23 31.80
CA SER A 92 -15.63 -19.05 32.97
C SER A 92 -17.13 -19.21 33.23
N SER A 93 -17.56 -20.45 33.40
CA SER A 93 -18.82 -20.78 34.06
C SER A 93 -18.47 -21.59 35.29
N ASP A 94 -18.47 -20.91 36.44
CA ASP A 94 -18.71 -21.54 37.73
C ASP A 94 -20.04 -22.28 37.66
N SER A 95 -20.01 -23.57 37.98
CA SER A 95 -21.20 -24.31 38.37
C SER A 95 -20.94 -24.88 39.75
N ASP A 96 -21.45 -24.17 40.75
CA ASP A 96 -21.73 -24.68 42.08
C ASP A 96 -22.63 -25.92 41.96
N GLU A 97 -22.08 -27.11 42.19
CA GLU A 97 -22.87 -28.26 42.61
C GLU A 97 -22.33 -28.82 43.92
N ASN A 98 -23.08 -28.49 44.96
CA ASN A 98 -22.96 -28.97 46.32
C ASN A 98 -23.17 -30.49 46.35
N LYS A 99 -22.14 -31.27 46.75
CA LYS A 99 -22.36 -32.65 47.21
C LYS A 99 -21.44 -33.00 48.38
N VAL A 100 -22.04 -32.87 49.55
CA VAL A 100 -21.67 -33.52 50.81
C VAL A 100 -21.36 -35.01 50.56
N TYR A 101 -20.18 -35.46 50.96
CA TYR A 101 -20.00 -36.83 51.45
C TYR A 101 -19.06 -36.83 52.65
N VAL A 102 -19.66 -37.21 53.78
CA VAL A 102 -19.03 -37.59 55.05
C VAL A 102 -18.47 -39.00 54.90
N SER A 103 -17.22 -39.22 55.34
CA SER A 103 -16.74 -40.36 56.14
C SER A 103 -15.27 -40.15 56.48
#